data_AF-A0A7S4B4Z1-F1
#
_entry.id   AF-A0A7S4B4Z1-F1
#
_cell.length_a   1.000
_cell.length_b   1.000
_cell.length_c   1.000
_cell.angle_alpha   90.00
_cell.angle_beta   90.00
_cell.angle_gamma   90.00
#
_symmetry.space_group_name_H-M   'P 1'
#
loop_
_entity.id
_entity.type
_entity.pdbx_description
1 polymer ?
#
loop_
_entity_poly.entity_id
_entity_poly.type
_entity_poly.pdbx_seq_one_letter_code
_entity_poly.pdbx_strand_id
1 'polypeptide(L)'
;MADVGSQRGAHPIVVSPELQQVLREYTKAVMRDRPEDVLSYSRDWFIEKTHEQRIGEYELPESNSDKYNALSGELKRKIAVSFKRYDVNCDRAINSLELRQLLRGAGKLFGFENELDEAPQLLDLLDVDGNHEISWQEWSHACAVYIEDLL
;
A
#
# COMPACT_ATOMS: atom_id res chain seq x y z
N MET A 1 -15.24 64.05 -5.71
CA MET A 1 -15.59 62.67 -6.10
C MET A 1 -14.29 61.92 -6.30
N ALA A 2 -13.89 61.07 -5.36
CA ALA A 2 -12.70 60.22 -5.51
C ALA A 2 -13.18 58.86 -5.99
N ASP A 3 -12.79 58.51 -7.21
CA ASP A 3 -12.90 57.16 -7.76
C ASP A 3 -11.81 56.29 -7.12
N VAL A 4 -12.20 55.37 -6.25
CA VAL A 4 -11.29 54.40 -5.66
C VAL A 4 -11.44 53.11 -6.48
N GLY A 5 -10.55 52.98 -7.46
CA GLY A 5 -10.40 51.77 -8.25
C GLY A 5 -10.19 50.55 -7.33
N SER A 6 -11.13 49.62 -7.37
CA SER A 6 -10.99 48.32 -6.74
C SER A 6 -10.07 47.45 -7.61
N GLN A 7 -8.76 47.55 -7.37
CA GLN A 7 -7.81 46.58 -7.89
C GLN A 7 -8.00 45.24 -7.18
N ARG A 8 -8.92 44.41 -7.70
CA ARG A 8 -8.94 42.98 -7.40
C ARG A 8 -7.94 42.29 -8.32
N GLY A 9 -6.70 42.18 -7.86
CA GLY A 9 -5.77 41.19 -8.41
C GLY A 9 -6.27 39.80 -8.05
N ALA A 10 -7.15 39.22 -8.88
CA ALA A 10 -7.58 37.84 -8.72
C ALA A 10 -6.43 36.93 -9.16
N HIS A 11 -5.79 36.27 -8.20
CA HIS A 11 -4.99 35.10 -8.53
C HIS A 11 -5.94 34.04 -9.13
N PRO A 12 -5.67 33.51 -10.33
CA PRO A 12 -6.51 32.49 -10.91
C PRO A 12 -6.51 31.24 -10.02
N ILE A 13 -7.70 30.76 -9.64
CA ILE A 13 -7.84 29.49 -8.93
C ILE A 13 -7.47 28.38 -9.92
N VAL A 14 -6.29 27.80 -9.76
CA VAL A 14 -5.86 26.64 -10.54
C VAL A 14 -6.45 25.39 -9.91
N VAL A 15 -7.37 24.74 -10.63
CA VAL A 15 -7.99 23.48 -10.20
C VAL A 15 -7.18 22.33 -10.80
N SER A 16 -6.83 21.33 -9.97
CA SER A 16 -6.17 20.12 -10.46
C SER A 16 -7.03 19.43 -11.54
N PRO A 17 -6.45 19.03 -12.69
CA PRO A 17 -7.20 18.38 -13.76
C PRO A 17 -7.86 17.06 -13.32
N GLU A 18 -7.29 16.39 -12.31
CA GLU A 18 -7.77 15.09 -11.80
C GLU A 18 -8.94 15.23 -10.83
N LEU A 19 -9.13 16.42 -10.24
CA LEU A 19 -10.13 16.63 -9.18
C LEU A 19 -11.55 16.26 -9.64
N GLN A 20 -11.90 16.63 -10.88
CA GLN A 20 -13.23 16.33 -11.42
C GLN A 20 -13.50 14.83 -11.56
N GLN A 21 -12.47 14.06 -11.91
CA GLN A 21 -12.59 12.61 -12.03
C GLN A 21 -12.73 11.97 -10.65
N VAL A 22 -11.86 12.34 -9.70
CA VAL A 22 -11.89 11.82 -8.34
C VAL A 22 -13.25 12.05 -7.67
N LEU A 23 -13.78 13.27 -7.75
CA LEU A 23 -15.09 13.60 -7.17
C LEU A 23 -16.23 12.83 -7.85
N ARG A 24 -16.16 12.60 -9.17
CA ARG A 24 -17.15 11.82 -9.91
C ARG A 24 -17.15 10.36 -9.47
N GLU A 25 -15.98 9.75 -9.32
CA GLU A 25 -15.85 8.37 -8.86
C GLU A 25 -16.35 8.22 -7.42
N TYR A 26 -15.95 9.13 -6.54
CA TYR A 26 -16.41 9.15 -5.15
C TYR A 26 -17.94 9.28 -5.06
N THR A 27 -18.53 10.22 -5.81
CA THR A 27 -19.99 10.42 -5.83
C THR A 27 -20.73 9.15 -6.29
N LYS A 28 -20.21 8.47 -7.32
CA LYS A 28 -20.78 7.19 -7.77
C LYS A 28 -20.72 6.12 -6.69
N ALA A 29 -19.60 6.04 -5.94
CA ALA A 29 -19.42 5.06 -4.88
C ALA A 29 -20.43 5.29 -3.73
N VAL A 30 -20.58 6.53 -3.27
CA VAL A 30 -21.58 6.89 -2.24
C VAL A 30 -23.01 6.58 -2.71
N MET A 31 -23.35 6.89 -3.96
CA MET A 31 -24.70 6.60 -4.49
C MET A 31 -24.98 5.10 -4.61
N ARG A 32 -23.95 4.31 -4.92
CA ARG A 32 -24.01 2.84 -5.04
C ARG A 32 -24.20 2.20 -3.66
N ASP A 33 -23.35 2.56 -2.71
CA ASP A 33 -23.26 1.86 -1.42
C ASP A 33 -24.22 2.42 -0.37
N ARG A 34 -24.73 3.64 -0.57
CA ARG A 34 -25.69 4.33 0.30
C ARG A 34 -25.31 4.25 1.79
N PRO A 35 -24.09 4.67 2.17
CA PRO A 35 -23.63 4.58 3.56
C PRO A 35 -24.48 5.49 4.47
N GLU A 36 -24.81 5.02 5.67
CA GLU A 36 -25.47 5.84 6.70
C GLU A 36 -24.52 6.90 7.27
N ASP A 37 -23.26 6.52 7.53
CA ASP A 37 -22.18 7.42 7.92
C ASP A 37 -21.29 7.74 6.72
N VAL A 38 -21.65 8.83 6.02
CA VAL A 38 -20.91 9.30 4.85
C VAL A 38 -19.50 9.77 5.23
N LEU A 39 -19.26 10.29 6.44
CA LEU A 39 -17.94 10.81 6.81
C LEU A 39 -16.93 9.69 7.03
N SER A 40 -17.30 8.66 7.79
CA SER A 40 -16.44 7.49 7.97
C SER A 40 -16.20 6.78 6.64
N TYR A 41 -17.26 6.61 5.82
CA TYR A 41 -17.14 6.07 4.47
C TYR A 41 -16.20 6.89 3.58
N SER A 42 -16.31 8.23 3.62
CA SER A 42 -15.44 9.13 2.83
C SER A 42 -13.98 8.86 3.15
N ARG A 43 -13.63 8.86 4.44
CA ARG A 43 -12.27 8.64 4.91
C ARG A 43 -11.73 7.31 4.37
N ASP A 44 -12.49 6.24 4.57
CA ASP A 44 -12.06 4.89 4.20
C ASP A 44 -11.93 4.74 2.67
N TRP A 45 -12.87 5.31 1.90
CA TRP A 45 -12.81 5.31 0.45
C TRP A 45 -11.59 6.04 -0.09
N PHE A 46 -11.27 7.23 0.44
CA PHE A 46 -10.10 7.99 0.00
C PHE A 46 -8.79 7.29 0.39
N ILE A 47 -8.73 6.68 1.58
CA ILE A 47 -7.60 5.85 1.98
C ILE A 47 -7.44 4.70 0.97
N GLU A 48 -8.48 3.91 0.74
CA GLU A 48 -8.45 2.78 -0.21
C GLU A 48 -8.04 3.21 -1.62
N LYS A 49 -8.58 4.33 -2.12
CA LYS A 49 -8.22 4.88 -3.43
C LYS A 49 -6.76 5.29 -3.53
N THR A 50 -6.21 5.91 -2.49
CA THR A 50 -4.77 6.23 -2.46
C THR A 50 -3.92 4.96 -2.47
N HIS A 51 -4.34 3.91 -1.76
CA HIS A 51 -3.67 2.61 -1.82
C HIS A 51 -3.75 1.96 -3.21
N GLU A 52 -4.92 1.96 -3.86
CA GLU A 52 -5.09 1.40 -5.21
C GLU A 52 -4.19 2.09 -6.23
N GLN A 53 -4.20 3.43 -6.25
CA GLN A 53 -3.37 4.20 -7.17
C GLN A 53 -1.88 3.94 -6.91
N ARG A 54 -1.48 3.97 -5.63
CA ARG A 54 -0.11 3.67 -5.21
C ARG A 54 0.35 2.29 -5.67
N ILE A 55 -0.44 1.24 -5.43
CA ILE A 55 -0.09 -0.14 -5.83
C ILE A 55 -0.02 -0.29 -7.37
N GLY A 56 -0.86 0.44 -8.10
CA GLY A 56 -0.88 0.46 -9.56
C GLY A 56 0.37 1.08 -10.17
N GLU A 57 0.83 2.20 -9.62
CA GLU A 57 2.05 2.91 -10.06
C GLU A 57 3.34 2.27 -9.52
N TYR A 58 3.23 1.51 -8.42
CA TYR A 58 4.39 0.92 -7.78
C TYR A 58 4.91 -0.30 -8.54
N GLU A 59 5.97 -0.14 -9.33
CA GLU A 59 6.64 -1.23 -10.01
C GLU A 59 7.81 -1.81 -9.19
N LEU A 60 7.76 -3.13 -8.97
CA LEU A 60 8.82 -3.88 -8.33
C LEU A 60 9.83 -4.35 -9.38
N PRO A 61 11.15 -4.31 -9.08
CA PRO A 61 12.15 -4.86 -9.98
C PRO A 61 12.02 -6.38 -10.08
N GLU A 62 12.69 -6.97 -11.07
CA GLU A 62 12.81 -8.43 -11.14
C GLU A 62 13.49 -8.96 -9.87
N SER A 63 13.02 -10.13 -9.41
CA SER A 63 13.63 -10.78 -8.26
C SER A 63 14.90 -11.52 -8.69
N ASN A 64 15.94 -11.40 -7.86
CA ASN A 64 17.19 -12.14 -8.03
C ASN A 64 17.10 -13.59 -7.52
N SER A 65 15.94 -14.03 -7.00
CA SER A 65 15.74 -15.37 -6.45
C SER A 65 15.33 -16.36 -7.54
N ASP A 66 16.20 -17.34 -7.83
CA ASP A 66 15.90 -18.44 -8.74
C ASP A 66 14.65 -19.23 -8.31
N LYS A 67 14.50 -19.47 -7.00
CA LYS A 67 13.34 -20.14 -6.41
C LYS A 67 12.05 -19.38 -6.70
N TYR A 68 12.07 -18.06 -6.49
CA TYR A 68 10.91 -17.21 -6.82
C TYR A 68 10.62 -17.23 -8.32
N ASN A 69 11.65 -17.16 -9.16
CA ASN A 69 11.52 -17.16 -10.60
C ASN A 69 10.98 -18.49 -11.16
N ALA A 70 11.15 -19.59 -10.43
CA ALA A 70 10.55 -20.90 -10.76
C ALA A 70 9.06 -21.02 -10.38
N LEU A 71 8.52 -20.14 -9.53
CA LEU A 71 7.11 -20.19 -9.11
C LEU A 71 6.14 -19.89 -10.26
N SER A 72 4.90 -20.38 -10.10
CA SER A 72 3.81 -20.06 -11.00
C SER A 72 3.50 -18.55 -11.00
N GLY A 73 3.01 -18.02 -12.13
CA GLY A 73 2.65 -16.61 -12.25
C GLY A 73 1.54 -16.16 -11.27
N GLU A 74 0.73 -17.09 -10.77
CA GLU A 74 -0.25 -16.77 -9.72
C GLU A 74 0.43 -16.53 -8.35
N LEU A 75 1.35 -17.41 -7.95
CA LEU A 75 2.09 -17.27 -6.70
C LEU A 75 2.97 -16.02 -6.71
N LYS A 76 3.69 -15.76 -7.81
CA LYS A 76 4.46 -14.53 -8.01
C LYS A 76 3.60 -13.28 -7.80
N ARG A 77 2.42 -13.24 -8.42
CA ARG A 77 1.48 -12.12 -8.24
C ARG A 77 1.02 -11.98 -6.79
N LYS A 78 0.70 -13.08 -6.10
CA LYS A 78 0.30 -13.03 -4.69
C LYS A 78 1.42 -12.47 -3.81
N ILE A 79 2.65 -12.93 -3.99
CA ILE A 79 3.82 -12.45 -3.24
C ILE A 79 4.08 -10.97 -3.51
N ALA A 80 4.05 -10.54 -4.78
CA ALA A 80 4.25 -9.15 -5.18
C ALA A 80 3.14 -8.23 -4.65
N VAL A 81 1.87 -8.62 -4.78
CA VAL A 81 0.73 -7.85 -4.25
C VAL A 81 0.81 -7.73 -2.72
N SER A 82 1.21 -8.81 -2.04
CA SER A 82 1.45 -8.81 -0.60
C SER A 82 2.51 -7.77 -0.24
N PHE A 83 3.67 -7.80 -0.88
CA PHE A 83 4.74 -6.83 -0.64
C PHE A 83 4.29 -5.38 -0.87
N LYS A 84 3.71 -5.09 -2.04
CA LYS A 84 3.24 -3.74 -2.40
C LYS A 84 2.21 -3.19 -1.41
N ARG A 85 1.40 -4.07 -0.81
CA ARG A 85 0.39 -3.67 0.17
C ARG A 85 1.04 -3.14 1.46
N TYR A 86 2.17 -3.70 1.86
CA TYR A 86 2.79 -3.47 3.17
C TYR A 86 3.93 -2.47 3.17
N ASP A 87 4.75 -2.44 2.12
CA ASP A 87 5.64 -1.31 1.86
C ASP A 87 4.72 -0.11 1.56
N VAL A 88 4.43 0.74 2.54
CA VAL A 88 3.41 1.81 2.46
C VAL A 88 4.01 3.03 1.78
N ASN A 89 5.27 3.33 2.08
CA ASN A 89 5.97 4.50 1.55
C ASN A 89 6.56 4.27 0.14
N CYS A 90 6.49 3.04 -0.40
CA CYS A 90 7.04 2.62 -1.69
C CYS A 90 8.57 2.75 -1.77
N ASP A 91 9.28 2.58 -0.66
CA ASP A 91 10.74 2.68 -0.61
C ASP A 91 11.45 1.38 -1.02
N ARG A 92 10.69 0.31 -1.32
CA ARG A 92 11.17 -1.04 -1.70
C ARG A 92 11.74 -1.84 -0.55
N ALA A 93 11.49 -1.40 0.66
CA ALA A 93 11.74 -2.15 1.87
C ALA A 93 10.46 -2.16 2.74
N ILE A 94 10.41 -3.10 3.68
CA ILE A 94 9.40 -3.10 4.73
C ILE A 94 10.15 -2.90 6.03
N ASN A 95 10.00 -1.71 6.60
CA ASN A 95 10.61 -1.42 7.90
C ASN A 95 9.76 -1.97 9.06
N SER A 96 10.31 -1.90 10.27
CA SER A 96 9.64 -2.35 11.50
C SER A 96 8.28 -1.69 11.79
N LEU A 97 8.03 -0.47 11.30
CA LEU A 97 6.73 0.20 11.49
C LEU A 97 5.69 -0.36 10.52
N GLU A 98 6.06 -0.51 9.25
CA GLU A 98 5.23 -1.11 8.21
C GLU A 98 4.92 -2.57 8.50
N LEU A 99 5.90 -3.34 8.99
CA LEU A 99 5.73 -4.71 9.43
C LEU A 99 4.74 -4.84 10.60
N ARG A 100 4.75 -3.89 11.55
CA ARG A 100 3.76 -3.86 12.63
C ARG A 100 2.36 -3.50 12.14
N GLN A 101 2.27 -2.61 11.15
CA GLN A 101 0.99 -2.30 10.50
C GLN A 101 0.45 -3.52 9.72
N LEU A 102 1.35 -4.27 9.07
CA LEU A 102 1.05 -5.56 8.44
C LEU A 102 0.45 -6.54 9.44
N LEU A 103 1.11 -6.79 10.58
CA LEU A 103 0.64 -7.79 11.54
C LEU A 103 -0.71 -7.44 12.16
N ARG A 104 -1.00 -6.15 12.39
CA ARG A 104 -2.33 -5.71 12.84
C ARG A 104 -3.42 -5.88 11.78
N GLY A 105 -3.08 -5.76 10.50
CA GLY A 105 -4.05 -5.87 9.40
C GLY A 105 -4.24 -7.30 8.88
N ALA A 106 -3.18 -8.10 8.93
CA ALA A 106 -3.08 -9.41 8.29
C ALA A 106 -2.88 -10.58 9.27
N GLY A 107 -2.72 -10.33 10.58
CA GLY A 107 -2.54 -11.38 11.59
C GLY A 107 -3.63 -12.45 11.54
N LYS A 108 -4.88 -12.05 11.25
CA LYS A 108 -6.01 -12.98 11.00
C LYS A 108 -5.91 -13.80 9.72
N LEU A 109 -5.22 -13.31 8.68
CA LEU A 109 -5.09 -14.00 7.39
C LEU A 109 -3.96 -15.04 7.38
N PHE A 110 -2.93 -14.83 8.19
CA PHE A 110 -1.76 -15.72 8.27
C PHE A 110 -1.70 -16.57 9.55
N GLY A 111 -2.65 -16.43 10.47
CA GLY A 111 -2.72 -17.23 11.71
C GLY A 111 -1.80 -16.72 12.82
N PHE A 112 -1.32 -15.49 12.72
CA PHE A 112 -0.56 -14.81 13.77
C PHE A 112 -1.54 -14.18 14.76
N GLU A 113 -1.77 -14.86 15.89
CA GLU A 113 -2.73 -14.44 16.92
C GLU A 113 -2.15 -13.36 17.86
N ASN A 114 -0.82 -13.21 17.96
CA ASN A 114 -0.17 -12.19 18.79
C ASN A 114 0.54 -11.13 17.93
N GLU A 115 -0.25 -10.12 17.52
CA GLU A 115 0.06 -9.08 16.52
C GLU A 115 1.27 -8.16 16.79
N LEU A 116 1.97 -8.25 17.93
CA LEU A 116 3.00 -7.28 18.33
C LEU A 116 4.37 -7.86 18.71
N ASP A 117 4.42 -9.08 19.26
CA ASP A 117 5.68 -9.72 19.69
C ASP A 117 6.31 -10.62 18.62
N GLU A 118 5.60 -10.81 17.48
CA GLU A 118 6.05 -11.65 16.37
C GLU A 118 6.73 -10.83 15.26
N ALA A 119 6.56 -9.50 15.25
CA ALA A 119 7.21 -8.61 14.27
C ALA A 119 8.74 -8.72 14.30
N PRO A 120 9.40 -8.69 15.48
CA PRO A 120 10.84 -8.87 15.56
C PRO A 120 11.28 -10.25 15.08
N GLN A 121 10.51 -11.30 15.37
CA GLN A 121 10.83 -12.67 14.95
C GLN A 121 10.71 -12.86 13.43
N LEU A 122 9.69 -12.25 12.81
CA LEU A 122 9.54 -12.27 11.36
C LEU A 122 10.64 -11.44 10.69
N LEU A 123 11.03 -10.32 11.30
CA LEU A 123 12.14 -9.51 10.81
C LEU A 123 13.45 -10.28 10.89
N ASP A 124 13.79 -10.87 12.03
CA ASP A 124 15.00 -11.71 12.20
C ASP A 124 15.02 -12.93 11.26
N LEU A 125 13.84 -13.42 10.82
CA LEU A 125 13.74 -14.53 9.88
C LEU A 125 13.92 -14.09 8.42
N LEU A 126 13.48 -12.88 8.06
CA LEU A 126 13.40 -12.41 6.68
C LEU A 126 14.54 -11.44 6.30
N ASP A 127 15.08 -10.69 7.26
CA ASP A 127 16.21 -9.77 7.11
C ASP A 127 17.52 -10.57 7.07
N VAL A 128 18.02 -10.80 5.85
CA VAL A 128 19.21 -11.63 5.62
C VAL A 128 20.48 -10.80 5.73
N ASP A 129 20.42 -9.53 5.33
CA ASP A 129 21.58 -8.64 5.35
C ASP A 129 21.77 -7.89 6.68
N GLY A 130 20.78 -7.95 7.58
CA GLY A 130 20.80 -7.40 8.93
C GLY A 130 20.62 -5.89 8.97
N ASN A 131 19.99 -5.29 7.95
CA ASN A 131 19.79 -3.85 7.85
C ASN A 131 18.55 -3.34 8.60
N HIS A 132 17.81 -4.23 9.28
CA HIS A 132 16.57 -3.99 10.01
C HIS A 132 15.36 -3.61 9.16
N GLU A 133 15.40 -3.91 7.86
CA GLU A 133 14.34 -3.76 6.89
C GLU A 133 14.27 -5.00 6.00
N ILE A 134 13.09 -5.31 5.45
CA ILE A 134 12.93 -6.45 4.55
C ILE A 134 12.83 -5.92 3.12
N SER A 135 13.88 -6.07 2.33
CA SER A 135 13.87 -5.68 0.93
C SER A 135 12.95 -6.57 0.09
N TRP A 136 12.57 -6.09 -1.10
CA TRP A 136 11.84 -6.91 -2.07
C TRP A 136 12.55 -8.24 -2.41
N GLN A 137 13.88 -8.21 -2.45
CA GLN A 137 14.74 -9.34 -2.79
C GLN A 137 14.65 -10.40 -1.70
N GLU A 138 14.75 -10.00 -0.44
CA GLU A 138 14.59 -10.87 0.72
C GLU A 138 13.18 -11.43 0.82
N TRP A 139 12.17 -10.57 0.68
CA TRP A 139 10.76 -10.98 0.72
C TRP A 139 10.42 -12.03 -0.34
N SER A 140 10.76 -11.76 -1.60
CA SER A 140 10.48 -12.66 -2.72
C SER A 140 11.22 -13.98 -2.60
N HIS A 141 12.46 -13.97 -2.11
CA HIS A 141 13.21 -15.18 -1.84
C HIS A 141 12.61 -16.01 -0.70
N ALA A 142 12.41 -15.40 0.47
CA ALA A 142 11.94 -16.08 1.66
C ALA A 142 10.53 -16.68 1.46
N CYS A 143 9.62 -15.93 0.81
CA CYS A 143 8.30 -16.45 0.46
C CYS A 143 8.40 -17.67 -0.48
N ALA A 144 9.32 -17.66 -1.44
CA ALA A 144 9.49 -18.79 -2.36
C ALA A 144 10.04 -20.03 -1.66
N VAL A 145 11.02 -19.86 -0.76
CA VAL A 145 11.56 -20.95 0.06
C VAL A 145 10.48 -21.53 0.97
N TYR A 146 9.73 -20.68 1.68
CA TYR A 146 8.70 -21.11 2.61
C TYR A 146 7.56 -21.87 1.92
N ILE A 147 7.14 -21.44 0.72
CA ILE A 147 6.12 -22.14 -0.05
C ILE A 147 6.62 -23.51 -0.53
N GLU A 148 7.89 -23.62 -0.91
CA GLU A 148 8.50 -24.90 -1.30
C GLU A 148 8.56 -25.88 -0.13
N ASP A 149 8.87 -25.41 1.08
CA ASP A 149 8.92 -26.24 2.29
C ASP A 149 7.53 -26.71 2.78
N LEU A 150 6.46 -26.07 2.32
CA LEU A 150 5.06 -26.42 2.63
C LEU A 150 4.42 -27.40 1.63
N LEU A 151 5.05 -27.64 0.48
CA LEU A 151 4.55 -28.49 -0.62
C LEU A 151 5.20 -29.88 -0.61
#